data_AF-A0AAW0W3J1-F1
#
_entry.id   AF-A0AAW0W3J1-F1
#
_cell.length_a   1.000
_cell.length_b   1.000
_cell.length_c   1.000
_cell.angle_alpha   90.00
_cell.angle_beta   90.00
_cell.angle_gamma   90.00
#
_symmetry.space_group_name_H-M   'P 1'
#
loop_
_entity.id
_entity.type
_entity.pdbx_description
1 polymer ?
#
loop_
_entity_poly.entity_id
_entity_poly.type
_entity_poly.pdbx_seq_one_letter_code
_entity_poly.pdbx_strand_id
1 'polypeptide(L)'
;MTRLWSCMMGPRLYKIYGDFPRLQSEVYVPNALEKIGNKIIQGLNILYNIGLYTSPFLATSLYRWEQFTYISAVKCSTGLGLLLIVAMVFRGFGRRLNPVYMSFLKILAKAQQNSPTDKVMEPLRKYEFDFSAWPINFDWTETERYERKPRVYVDRGLTRRKGGIINQIATMPCQIIAWIVTILIGKKMIYPGSIQLLQIAVDQYLLQGREKLIQEQGGLRNKVTTRDGNSIDTMLVDRRGKKQYPNGKTLVVCCEGNAGFYEVGIMSTPLEAGFSVLGWNHPGFASSTGTPYPSQEQNAVDAVMQFAIHGLGFREEDIIIYGWSIGGYTSTWAAMNYPQ
;
A
#
# COMPACT_ATOMS: atom_id res chain seq x y z
N MET A 1 5.06 24.06 13.19
CA MET A 1 5.33 24.20 11.73
C MET A 1 4.33 25.18 11.12
N THR A 2 4.75 26.04 10.20
CA THR A 2 3.89 27.05 9.57
C THR A 2 2.73 26.38 8.83
N ARG A 3 1.50 26.92 8.94
CA ARG A 3 0.29 26.36 8.28
C ARG A 3 0.47 26.11 6.77
N LEU A 4 1.34 26.88 6.12
CA LEU A 4 1.65 26.74 4.70
C LEU A 4 2.46 25.47 4.40
N TRP A 5 3.44 25.13 5.23
CA TRP A 5 4.25 23.92 5.07
C TRP A 5 3.38 22.65 5.12
N SER A 6 2.44 22.58 6.07
CA SER A 6 1.48 21.48 6.18
C SER A 6 0.54 21.38 4.97
N CYS A 7 0.27 22.49 4.27
CA CYS A 7 -0.51 22.47 3.04
C CYS A 7 0.32 21.98 1.84
N MET A 8 1.59 22.40 1.76
CA MET A 8 2.52 21.99 0.70
C MET A 8 2.82 20.49 0.77
N MET A 9 3.23 20.01 1.95
CA MET A 9 3.62 18.61 2.18
C MET A 9 2.44 17.71 2.56
N GLY A 10 1.25 18.27 2.76
CA GLY A 10 0.09 17.49 3.18
C GLY A 10 -0.35 16.46 2.13
N PRO A 11 -1.10 15.42 2.55
CA PRO A 11 -1.62 14.41 1.63
C PRO A 11 -2.62 15.00 0.64
N ARG A 12 -2.80 14.36 -0.51
CA ARG A 12 -3.91 14.62 -1.42
C ARG A 12 -5.20 14.07 -0.84
N LEU A 13 -6.25 14.89 -0.89
CA LEU A 13 -7.62 14.50 -0.59
C LEU A 13 -8.32 14.12 -1.90
N TYR A 14 -9.00 12.98 -1.92
CA TYR A 14 -9.68 12.44 -3.09
C TYR A 14 -11.20 12.58 -2.99
N LYS A 15 -11.78 12.11 -1.89
CA LYS A 15 -13.22 12.08 -1.67
C LYS A 15 -13.58 12.33 -0.22
N ILE A 16 -14.83 12.70 -0.01
CA ILE A 16 -15.46 12.84 1.30
C ILE A 16 -16.69 11.93 1.29
N TYR A 17 -16.72 10.97 2.20
CA TYR A 17 -17.85 10.07 2.36
C TYR A 17 -18.98 10.79 3.09
N GLY A 18 -20.19 10.74 2.52
CA GLY A 18 -21.38 11.30 3.12
C GLY A 18 -21.84 10.53 4.37
N ASP A 19 -22.53 11.24 5.27
CA ASP A 19 -23.18 10.63 6.43
C ASP A 19 -24.52 9.99 6.02
N PHE A 20 -24.82 8.83 6.60
CA PHE A 20 -26.13 8.18 6.43
C PHE A 20 -27.24 9.17 6.86
N PRO A 21 -28.32 9.37 6.08
CA PRO A 21 -28.84 8.52 4.99
C PRO A 21 -28.42 8.93 3.57
N ARG A 22 -27.63 10.00 3.39
CA ARG A 22 -27.11 10.38 2.07
C ARG A 22 -25.74 9.72 1.87
N LEU A 23 -25.78 8.45 1.46
CA LEU A 23 -24.60 7.64 1.08
C LEU A 23 -23.81 8.20 -0.13
N GLN A 24 -24.13 9.38 -0.64
CA GLN A 24 -23.40 9.96 -1.78
C GLN A 24 -22.04 10.45 -1.30
N SER A 25 -20.97 9.88 -1.85
CA SER A 25 -19.64 10.45 -1.70
C SER A 25 -19.53 11.73 -2.54
N GLU A 26 -18.87 12.73 -2.00
CA GLU A 26 -18.53 13.95 -2.73
C GLU A 26 -17.06 13.88 -3.15
N VAL A 27 -16.81 14.01 -4.45
CA VAL A 27 -15.45 14.11 -4.97
C VAL A 27 -14.85 15.45 -4.55
N TYR A 28 -13.66 15.43 -3.95
CA TYR A 28 -12.98 16.67 -3.60
C TYR A 28 -12.61 17.46 -4.85
N VAL A 29 -13.08 18.71 -4.94
CA VAL A 29 -12.80 19.61 -6.06
C VAL A 29 -11.64 20.53 -5.71
N PRO A 30 -10.43 20.32 -6.27
CA PRO A 30 -9.31 21.24 -6.08
C PRO A 30 -9.54 22.53 -6.87
N ASN A 31 -9.05 23.66 -6.34
CA ASN A 31 -9.02 24.90 -7.11
C ASN A 31 -7.95 24.88 -8.21
N ALA A 32 -7.96 25.90 -9.07
CA ALA A 32 -7.06 25.98 -10.22
C ALA A 32 -5.58 25.85 -9.85
N LEU A 33 -5.13 26.51 -8.77
CA LEU A 33 -3.74 26.46 -8.30
C LEU A 33 -3.34 25.06 -7.85
N GLU A 34 -4.17 24.42 -7.02
CA GLU A 34 -3.92 23.04 -6.59
C GLU A 34 -3.94 22.07 -7.78
N LYS A 35 -4.88 22.25 -8.71
CA LYS A 35 -5.01 21.40 -9.91
C LYS A 35 -3.75 21.49 -10.79
N ILE A 36 -3.21 22.68 -11.01
CA ILE A 36 -1.97 22.88 -11.79
C ILE A 36 -0.79 22.22 -11.08
N GLY A 37 -0.60 22.50 -9.79
CA GLY A 37 0.48 21.89 -8.99
C GLY A 37 0.42 20.36 -9.00
N ASN A 38 -0.77 19.79 -8.77
CA ASN A 38 -0.95 18.33 -8.77
C ASN A 38 -0.69 17.70 -10.16
N LYS A 39 -1.12 18.35 -11.25
CA LYS A 39 -0.85 17.86 -12.61
C LYS A 39 0.64 17.84 -12.94
N ILE A 40 1.38 18.88 -12.55
CA ILE A 40 2.84 18.94 -12.76
C ILE A 40 3.53 17.83 -11.97
N ILE A 41 3.20 17.68 -10.68
CA ILE A 41 3.78 16.64 -9.82
C ILE A 41 3.47 15.24 -10.39
N GLN A 42 2.23 15.00 -10.83
CA GLN A 42 1.83 13.73 -11.44
C GLN A 42 2.59 13.47 -12.74
N GLY A 43 2.73 14.48 -13.61
CA GLY A 43 3.51 14.38 -14.84
C GLY A 43 4.98 14.06 -14.60
N LEU A 44 5.61 14.72 -13.61
CA LEU A 44 6.98 14.42 -13.19
C LEU A 44 7.12 12.99 -12.64
N ASN A 45 6.14 12.52 -11.86
CA ASN A 45 6.15 11.15 -11.34
C ASN A 45 6.00 10.09 -12.44
N ILE A 46 5.15 10.35 -13.45
CA ILE A 46 5.00 9.48 -14.61
C ILE A 46 6.31 9.47 -15.43
N LEU A 47 6.91 10.64 -15.67
CA LEU A 47 8.18 10.77 -16.37
C LEU A 47 9.30 10.02 -15.66
N TYR A 48 9.39 10.14 -14.33
CA TYR A 48 10.33 9.38 -13.50
C TYR A 48 10.14 7.87 -13.66
N ASN A 49 8.89 7.40 -13.56
CA ASN A 49 8.57 5.98 -13.71
C ASN A 49 8.91 5.44 -15.11
N ILE A 50 8.49 6.14 -16.17
CA ILE A 50 8.84 5.78 -17.54
C ILE A 50 10.36 5.79 -17.72
N GLY A 51 11.03 6.81 -17.20
CA GLY A 51 12.49 6.94 -17.24
C GLY A 51 13.20 5.79 -16.53
N LEU A 52 12.67 5.32 -15.39
CA LEU A 52 13.20 4.17 -14.67
C LEU A 52 13.10 2.89 -15.51
N TYR A 53 11.93 2.60 -16.09
CA TYR A 53 11.72 1.39 -16.91
C TYR A 53 12.45 1.44 -18.26
N THR A 54 12.65 2.63 -18.83
CA THR A 54 13.37 2.83 -20.10
C THR A 54 14.85 3.16 -19.90
N SER A 55 15.34 3.21 -18.65
CA SER A 55 16.69 3.67 -18.30
C SER A 55 17.83 2.98 -19.05
N PRO A 56 17.82 1.67 -19.34
CA PRO A 56 18.92 1.05 -20.11
C PRO A 56 18.97 1.57 -21.55
N PHE A 57 17.81 1.77 -22.17
CA PHE A 57 17.70 2.33 -23.51
C PHE A 57 18.07 3.81 -23.53
N LEU A 58 17.57 4.58 -22.56
CA LEU A 58 17.91 5.99 -22.41
C LEU A 58 19.41 6.19 -22.16
N ALA A 59 20.03 5.38 -21.30
CA ALA A 59 21.46 5.45 -21.03
C ALA A 59 22.28 5.17 -22.30
N THR A 60 21.89 4.16 -23.09
CA THR A 60 22.57 3.84 -24.35
C THR A 60 22.43 4.97 -25.37
N SER A 61 21.23 5.55 -25.49
CA SER A 61 20.97 6.69 -26.37
C SER A 61 21.71 7.95 -25.93
N LEU A 62 21.74 8.24 -24.62
CA LEU A 62 22.47 9.38 -24.05
C LEU A 62 23.98 9.22 -24.21
N TYR A 63 24.53 8.01 -24.07
CA TYR A 63 25.94 7.73 -24.30
C TYR A 63 26.35 7.99 -25.75
N ARG A 64 25.47 7.66 -26.71
CA ARG A 64 25.69 7.92 -28.15
C ARG A 64 25.46 9.39 -28.52
N TRP A 65 24.86 10.18 -27.64
CA TRP A 65 24.56 11.58 -27.91
C TRP A 65 25.76 12.45 -27.57
N GLU A 66 26.59 12.73 -28.57
CA GLU A 66 27.86 13.48 -28.42
C GLU A 66 27.72 14.87 -27.78
N GLN A 67 26.52 15.46 -27.82
CA GLN A 67 26.23 16.78 -27.24
C GLN A 67 25.74 16.72 -25.78
N PHE A 68 25.44 15.53 -25.25
CA PHE A 68 24.95 15.37 -23.88
C PHE A 68 26.12 15.43 -22.88
N THR A 69 26.44 16.65 -22.44
CA THR A 69 27.48 16.90 -21.44
C THR A 69 26.92 16.87 -20.02
N TYR A 70 27.81 16.77 -19.02
CA TYR A 70 27.43 16.90 -17.61
C TYR A 70 26.71 18.24 -17.31
N ILE A 71 27.06 19.31 -18.03
CA ILE A 71 26.42 20.63 -17.90
C ILE A 71 24.95 20.56 -18.35
N SER A 72 24.67 19.86 -19.45
CA SER A 72 23.30 19.63 -19.93
C SER A 72 22.46 18.85 -18.92
N ALA A 73 23.05 17.82 -18.30
CA ALA A 73 22.39 17.05 -17.24
C ALA A 73 22.08 17.92 -16.02
N VAL A 74 23.03 18.75 -15.56
CA VAL A 74 22.81 19.69 -14.45
C VAL A 74 21.69 20.66 -14.79
N LYS A 75 21.73 21.33 -15.96
CA LYS A 75 20.68 22.27 -16.39
C LYS A 75 19.29 21.62 -16.42
N CYS A 76 19.18 20.40 -16.94
CA CYS A 76 17.93 19.65 -16.98
C CYS A 76 17.43 19.33 -15.57
N SER A 77 18.32 18.81 -14.70
CA SER A 77 17.98 18.49 -13.31
C SER A 77 17.55 19.72 -12.51
N THR A 78 18.22 20.87 -12.70
CA THR A 78 17.85 22.15 -12.08
C THR A 78 16.50 22.64 -12.58
N GLY A 79 16.23 22.52 -13.89
CA GLY A 79 14.93 22.89 -14.48
C GLY A 79 13.78 22.06 -13.91
N LEU A 80 13.96 20.73 -13.83
CA LEU A 80 12.97 19.82 -13.22
C LEU A 80 12.79 20.10 -11.72
N GLY A 81 13.88 20.39 -11.00
CA GLY A 81 13.85 20.75 -9.59
C GLY A 81 13.09 22.06 -9.34
N LEU A 82 13.35 23.11 -10.11
CA LEU A 82 12.63 24.38 -10.03
C LEU A 82 11.15 24.20 -10.35
N LEU A 83 10.83 23.43 -11.40
CA LEU A 83 9.45 23.13 -11.77
C LEU A 83 8.70 22.41 -10.63
N LEU A 84 9.36 21.45 -9.96
CA LEU A 84 8.80 20.77 -8.80
C LEU A 84 8.54 21.73 -7.63
N ILE A 85 9.49 22.62 -7.33
CA ILE A 85 9.34 23.64 -6.27
C ILE A 85 8.14 24.55 -6.55
N VAL A 86 8.03 25.08 -7.77
CA VAL A 86 6.90 25.94 -8.18
C VAL A 86 5.57 25.18 -8.05
N ALA A 87 5.53 23.92 -8.49
CA ALA A 87 4.33 23.09 -8.38
C ALA A 87 3.92 22.86 -6.91
N MET A 88 4.88 22.61 -6.02
CA MET A 88 4.64 22.45 -4.58
C MET A 88 4.11 23.74 -3.92
N VAL A 89 4.62 24.90 -4.35
CA VAL A 89 4.14 26.21 -3.87
C VAL A 89 2.70 26.45 -4.33
N PHE A 90 2.39 26.22 -5.61
CA PHE A 90 1.02 26.36 -6.13
C PHE A 90 0.03 25.41 -5.44
N ARG A 91 0.43 24.15 -5.23
CA ARG A 91 -0.33 23.17 -4.43
C ARG A 91 -0.57 23.69 -3.01
N GLY A 92 0.46 24.19 -2.34
CA GLY A 92 0.36 24.71 -0.98
C GLY A 92 -0.58 25.91 -0.83
N PHE A 93 -0.46 26.91 -1.71
CA PHE A 93 -1.35 28.07 -1.72
C PHE A 93 -2.79 27.68 -2.08
N GLY A 94 -2.97 26.84 -3.11
CA GLY A 94 -4.30 26.33 -3.48
C GLY A 94 -5.01 25.67 -2.31
N ARG A 95 -4.33 24.77 -1.59
CA ARG A 95 -4.89 24.08 -0.42
C ARG A 95 -5.21 24.99 0.75
N ARG A 96 -4.37 26.00 1.01
CA ARG A 96 -4.60 26.98 2.07
C ARG A 96 -5.88 27.79 1.84
N LEU A 97 -6.20 28.07 0.58
CA LEU A 97 -7.42 28.80 0.19
C LEU A 97 -8.67 27.92 0.17
N ASN A 98 -8.53 26.59 0.26
CA ASN A 98 -9.67 25.67 0.26
C ASN A 98 -10.13 25.38 1.72
N PRO A 99 -11.31 25.83 2.15
CA PRO A 99 -11.78 25.63 3.53
C PRO A 99 -12.02 24.15 3.87
N VAL A 100 -12.45 23.34 2.90
CA VAL A 100 -12.70 21.91 3.07
C VAL A 100 -11.39 21.18 3.37
N TYR A 101 -10.34 21.46 2.60
CA TYR A 101 -9.02 20.88 2.82
C TYR A 101 -8.44 21.32 4.18
N MET A 102 -8.63 22.58 4.56
CA MET A 102 -8.16 23.07 5.86
C MET A 102 -8.89 22.42 7.04
N SER A 103 -10.17 22.07 6.89
CA SER A 103 -10.91 21.29 7.89
C SER A 103 -10.34 19.88 8.02
N PHE A 104 -10.17 19.19 6.88
CA PHE A 104 -9.52 17.88 6.81
C PHE A 104 -8.15 17.88 7.48
N LEU A 105 -7.30 18.87 7.16
CA LEU A 105 -5.93 18.93 7.68
C LEU A 105 -5.90 19.08 9.21
N LYS A 106 -6.89 19.79 9.80
CA LYS A 106 -7.03 19.87 11.27
C LYS A 106 -7.41 18.53 11.88
N ILE A 107 -8.35 17.81 11.25
CA ILE A 107 -8.79 16.48 11.69
C ILE A 107 -7.62 15.50 11.62
N LEU A 108 -6.88 15.50 10.50
CA LEU A 108 -5.68 14.67 10.33
C LEU A 108 -4.61 14.98 11.37
N ALA A 109 -4.30 16.27 11.59
CA ALA A 109 -3.31 16.65 12.60
C ALA A 109 -3.71 16.20 14.01
N LYS A 110 -5.01 16.27 14.35
CA LYS A 110 -5.53 15.76 15.62
C LYS A 110 -5.41 14.24 15.73
N ALA A 111 -5.67 13.52 14.64
CA ALA A 111 -5.54 12.07 14.60
C ALA A 111 -4.10 11.57 14.67
N GLN A 112 -3.14 12.35 14.15
CA GLN A 112 -1.71 12.00 14.22
C GLN A 112 -1.08 12.32 15.58
N GLN A 113 -1.63 13.28 16.33
CA GLN A 113 -1.12 13.65 17.66
C GLN A 113 -1.59 12.71 18.78
N ASN A 114 -2.76 12.11 18.61
CA ASN A 114 -3.33 11.19 19.60
C ASN A 114 -3.11 9.74 19.16
N SER A 115 -3.03 8.81 20.10
CA SER A 115 -3.12 7.39 19.77
C SER A 115 -4.44 7.11 19.02
N PRO A 116 -4.44 6.27 17.98
CA PRO A 116 -5.61 6.06 17.13
C PRO A 116 -6.66 5.24 17.87
N THR A 117 -7.50 5.94 18.64
CA THR A 117 -8.73 5.38 19.21
C THR A 117 -9.85 5.54 18.18
N ASP A 118 -10.83 4.63 18.17
CA ASP A 118 -11.97 4.71 17.24
C ASP A 118 -12.63 6.08 17.24
N LYS A 119 -12.85 6.69 18.42
CA LYS A 119 -13.43 8.04 18.55
C LYS A 119 -12.66 9.14 17.80
N VAL A 120 -11.34 8.99 17.68
CA VAL A 120 -10.48 9.96 16.96
C VAL A 120 -10.44 9.63 15.47
N MET A 121 -10.53 8.35 15.12
CA MET A 121 -10.49 7.88 13.73
C MET A 121 -11.82 8.08 13.00
N GLU A 122 -12.97 7.98 13.66
CA GLU A 122 -14.30 8.19 13.07
C GLU A 122 -14.41 9.44 12.18
N PRO A 123 -14.06 10.66 12.63
CA PRO A 123 -14.11 11.85 11.77
C PRO A 123 -13.09 11.80 10.61
N LEU A 124 -11.98 11.09 10.78
CA LEU A 124 -10.95 10.95 9.73
C LEU A 124 -11.39 9.94 8.66
N ARG A 125 -12.09 8.86 9.04
CA ARG A 125 -12.61 7.82 8.14
C ARG A 125 -13.60 8.39 7.11
N LYS A 126 -14.17 9.57 7.34
CA LYS A 126 -15.01 10.31 6.36
C LYS A 126 -14.21 10.87 5.18
N TYR A 127 -12.89 10.90 5.25
CA TYR A 127 -12.03 11.45 4.21
C TYR A 127 -11.22 10.34 3.55
N GLU A 128 -11.23 10.29 2.22
CA GLU A 128 -10.33 9.43 1.43
C GLU A 128 -9.14 10.26 0.95
N PHE A 129 -7.93 9.92 1.40
CA PHE A 129 -6.71 10.68 1.15
C PHE A 129 -5.48 9.77 1.02
N ASP A 130 -4.33 10.34 0.68
CA ASP A 130 -3.07 9.58 0.52
C ASP A 130 -2.77 8.74 1.77
N PHE A 131 -2.66 7.43 1.57
CA PHE A 131 -2.43 6.47 2.65
C PHE A 131 -1.14 6.72 3.41
N SER A 132 -0.13 7.35 2.80
CA SER A 132 1.13 7.71 3.46
C SER A 132 0.90 8.53 4.74
N ALA A 133 -0.12 9.39 4.76
CA ALA A 133 -0.45 10.22 5.92
C ALA A 133 -1.41 9.56 6.92
N TRP A 134 -1.98 8.39 6.59
CA TRP A 134 -2.92 7.68 7.46
C TRP A 134 -2.26 7.28 8.80
N PRO A 135 -2.87 7.51 9.97
CA PRO A 135 -2.31 7.10 11.26
C PRO A 135 -2.11 5.59 11.35
N ILE A 136 -1.08 5.13 12.07
CA ILE A 136 -0.81 3.69 12.25
C ILE A 136 -1.85 3.12 13.22
N ASN A 137 -2.75 2.26 12.75
CA ASN A 137 -3.80 1.66 13.58
C ASN A 137 -3.30 0.52 14.45
N PHE A 138 -2.25 -0.17 14.01
CA PHE A 138 -1.66 -1.29 14.73
C PHE A 138 -0.19 -1.39 14.40
N ASP A 139 0.63 -1.52 15.44
CA ASP A 139 2.06 -1.72 15.32
C ASP A 139 2.47 -3.12 15.77
N TRP A 140 3.27 -3.80 14.95
CA TRP A 140 3.79 -5.14 15.27
C TRP A 140 4.58 -5.19 16.59
N THR A 141 5.12 -4.07 17.06
CA THR A 141 5.84 -4.01 18.35
C THR A 141 4.90 -4.12 19.56
N GLU A 142 3.60 -3.85 19.38
CA GLU A 142 2.60 -3.99 20.45
C GLU A 142 2.44 -5.45 20.89
N THR A 143 2.72 -6.40 19.99
CA THR A 143 2.55 -7.84 20.23
C THR A 143 3.83 -8.56 20.66
N GLU A 144 5.02 -8.01 20.41
CA GLU A 144 6.28 -8.58 20.95
C GLU A 144 6.24 -8.72 22.49
N ARG A 145 5.39 -7.92 23.16
CA ARG A 145 5.15 -8.02 24.60
C ARG A 145 4.33 -9.25 25.00
N TYR A 146 3.50 -9.78 24.10
CA TYR A 146 2.52 -10.84 24.37
C TYR A 146 2.91 -12.19 23.75
N GLU A 147 3.53 -12.21 22.56
CA GLU A 147 3.94 -13.44 21.88
C GLU A 147 5.43 -13.50 21.59
N ARG A 148 6.15 -14.37 22.31
CA ARG A 148 7.53 -14.77 22.00
C ARG A 148 7.61 -16.01 21.09
N LYS A 149 6.51 -16.40 20.44
CA LYS A 149 6.47 -17.62 19.62
C LYS A 149 7.39 -17.43 18.40
N PRO A 150 8.46 -18.21 18.26
CA PRO A 150 9.30 -18.12 17.07
C PRO A 150 8.49 -18.52 15.85
N ARG A 151 8.56 -17.72 14.79
CA ARG A 151 7.90 -18.04 13.52
C ARG A 151 8.69 -19.15 12.82
N VAL A 152 7.96 -20.09 12.24
CA VAL A 152 8.52 -21.20 11.47
C VAL A 152 8.78 -20.70 10.06
N TYR A 153 10.02 -20.85 9.62
CA TYR A 153 10.44 -20.57 8.25
C TYR A 153 10.80 -21.89 7.59
N VAL A 154 10.25 -22.12 6.39
CA VAL A 154 10.68 -23.27 5.58
C VAL A 154 12.10 -22.98 5.13
N ASP A 155 13.03 -23.77 5.66
CA ASP A 155 14.43 -23.61 5.36
C ASP A 155 14.62 -23.73 3.85
N ARG A 156 15.23 -22.71 3.23
CA ARG A 156 15.59 -22.81 1.82
C ARG A 156 16.71 -23.83 1.75
N GLY A 157 16.33 -25.07 1.49
CA GLY A 157 17.18 -26.06 0.85
C GLY A 157 17.53 -25.56 -0.55
N LEU A 158 18.24 -24.44 -0.65
CA LEU A 158 19.11 -24.19 -1.78
C LEU A 158 20.05 -25.38 -1.74
N THR A 159 19.80 -26.34 -2.62
CA THR A 159 20.81 -27.30 -3.05
C THR A 159 21.99 -26.47 -3.51
N ARG A 160 22.86 -26.12 -2.56
CA ARG A 160 24.16 -25.53 -2.82
C ARG A 160 24.84 -26.59 -3.65
N ARG A 161 24.85 -26.42 -4.98
CA ARG A 161 25.54 -27.33 -5.88
C ARG A 161 26.96 -27.45 -5.33
N LYS A 162 27.30 -28.64 -4.83
CA LYS A 162 28.66 -28.98 -4.38
C LYS A 162 29.56 -29.04 -5.61
N GLY A 163 29.85 -27.88 -6.20
CA GLY A 163 30.82 -27.70 -7.28
C GLY A 163 32.09 -27.09 -6.71
N GLY A 164 33.25 -27.54 -7.21
CA GLY A 164 34.54 -26.96 -6.85
C GLY A 164 34.63 -25.46 -7.16
N ILE A 165 35.56 -24.76 -6.50
CA ILE A 165 35.71 -23.29 -6.52
C ILE A 165 35.78 -22.73 -7.95
N ILE A 166 36.42 -23.44 -8.88
CA ILE A 166 36.56 -23.03 -10.29
C ILE A 166 35.20 -22.98 -11.00
N ASN A 167 34.32 -23.97 -10.76
CA ASN A 167 32.98 -23.99 -11.35
C ASN A 167 32.07 -22.91 -10.75
N GLN A 168 32.29 -22.56 -9.47
CA GLN A 168 31.60 -21.42 -8.85
C GLN A 168 32.02 -20.11 -9.51
N ILE A 169 33.33 -19.86 -9.68
CA ILE A 169 33.83 -18.64 -10.34
C ILE A 169 33.36 -18.57 -11.80
N ALA A 170 33.43 -19.68 -12.54
CA ALA A 170 32.99 -19.72 -13.94
C ALA A 170 31.50 -19.42 -14.12
N THR A 171 30.66 -19.75 -13.13
CA THR A 171 29.21 -19.50 -13.17
C THR A 171 28.80 -18.15 -12.57
N MET A 172 29.70 -17.42 -11.91
CA MET A 172 29.41 -16.11 -11.30
C MET A 172 28.80 -15.10 -12.29
N PRO A 173 29.32 -14.91 -13.52
CA PRO A 173 28.74 -13.94 -14.45
C PRO A 173 27.28 -14.27 -14.78
N CYS A 174 26.97 -15.55 -15.03
CA CYS A 174 25.61 -16.01 -15.29
C CYS A 174 24.71 -15.84 -14.07
N GLN A 175 25.21 -16.09 -12.86
CA GLN A 175 24.46 -15.89 -11.62
C GLN A 175 24.14 -14.40 -11.38
N ILE A 176 25.10 -13.51 -11.65
CA ILE A 176 24.89 -12.05 -11.56
C ILE A 176 23.83 -11.60 -12.57
N ILE A 177 23.94 -12.03 -13.83
CA ILE A 177 22.94 -11.72 -14.86
C ILE A 177 21.56 -12.26 -14.47
N ALA A 178 21.49 -13.52 -14.02
CA ALA A 178 20.25 -14.14 -13.57
C ALA A 178 19.64 -13.39 -12.38
N TRP A 179 20.46 -12.95 -11.42
CA TRP A 179 20.02 -12.15 -10.28
C TRP A 179 19.47 -10.78 -10.73
N ILE A 180 20.18 -10.08 -11.63
CA ILE A 180 19.72 -8.81 -12.21
C ILE A 180 18.37 -9.00 -12.93
N VAL A 181 18.27 -10.00 -13.82
CA VAL A 181 17.05 -10.31 -14.58
C VAL A 181 15.89 -10.65 -13.63
N THR A 182 16.16 -11.42 -12.57
CA THR A 182 15.15 -11.79 -11.57
C THR A 182 14.62 -10.56 -10.83
N ILE A 183 15.48 -9.63 -10.44
CA ILE A 183 15.08 -8.42 -9.70
C ILE A 183 14.34 -7.43 -10.60
N LEU A 184 14.85 -7.20 -11.82
CA LEU A 184 14.32 -6.18 -12.73
C LEU A 184 13.05 -6.63 -13.46
N ILE A 185 13.03 -7.89 -13.92
CA ILE A 185 11.96 -8.41 -14.78
C ILE A 185 11.16 -9.47 -14.03
N GLY A 186 11.83 -10.50 -13.51
CA GLY A 186 11.17 -11.67 -12.92
C GLY A 186 10.18 -11.32 -11.82
N LYS A 187 10.60 -10.50 -10.84
CA LYS A 187 9.73 -10.04 -9.74
C LYS A 187 8.48 -9.31 -10.24
N LYS A 188 8.64 -8.45 -11.26
CA LYS A 188 7.53 -7.67 -11.82
C LYS A 188 6.58 -8.52 -12.66
N MET A 189 7.07 -9.57 -13.31
CA MET A 189 6.23 -10.55 -14.01
C MET A 189 5.49 -11.48 -13.03
N ILE A 190 6.12 -11.85 -11.91
CA ILE A 190 5.48 -12.68 -10.89
C ILE A 190 4.39 -11.88 -10.18
N TYR A 191 4.65 -10.63 -9.78
CA TYR A 191 3.70 -9.72 -9.13
C TYR A 191 3.44 -8.45 -9.96
N PRO A 192 2.68 -8.54 -11.05
CA PRO A 192 2.36 -7.39 -11.89
C PRO A 192 1.59 -6.30 -11.13
N GLY A 193 0.80 -6.67 -10.11
CA GLY A 193 0.11 -5.69 -9.26
C GLY A 193 1.06 -4.76 -8.49
N SER A 194 2.37 -5.08 -8.37
CA SER A 194 3.40 -4.20 -7.78
C SER A 194 4.02 -3.20 -8.78
N ILE A 195 3.59 -3.19 -10.04
CA ILE A 195 4.10 -2.27 -11.06
C ILE A 195 3.38 -0.93 -10.92
N GLN A 196 4.11 0.13 -10.55
CA GLN A 196 3.53 1.46 -10.31
C GLN A 196 2.72 1.99 -11.50
N LEU A 197 3.18 1.79 -12.73
CA LEU A 197 2.46 2.26 -13.92
C LEU A 197 1.11 1.55 -14.10
N LEU A 198 1.05 0.25 -13.82
CA LEU A 198 -0.20 -0.51 -13.86
C LEU A 198 -1.14 -0.07 -12.74
N GLN A 199 -0.60 0.16 -11.53
CA GLN A 199 -1.38 0.68 -10.41
C GLN A 199 -1.99 2.05 -10.71
N ILE A 200 -1.23 2.96 -11.34
CA ILE A 200 -1.76 4.27 -11.78
C ILE A 200 -2.95 4.08 -12.75
N ALA A 201 -2.90 3.07 -13.63
CA ALA A 201 -3.98 2.79 -14.58
C ALA A 201 -5.24 2.24 -13.89
N VAL A 202 -5.10 1.47 -12.81
CA VAL A 202 -6.24 0.88 -12.09
C VAL A 202 -6.70 1.69 -10.86
N ASP A 203 -5.97 2.73 -10.48
CA ASP A 203 -6.18 3.53 -9.26
C ASP A 203 -7.64 4.00 -9.08
N GLN A 204 -8.28 4.44 -10.16
CA GLN A 204 -9.69 4.88 -10.11
C GLN A 204 -10.66 3.73 -9.80
N TYR A 205 -10.38 2.53 -10.29
CA TYR A 205 -11.17 1.33 -9.97
C TYR A 205 -10.96 0.92 -8.51
N LEU A 206 -9.72 1.00 -8.00
CA LEU A 206 -9.42 0.70 -6.60
C LEU A 206 -10.12 1.69 -5.66
N LEU A 207 -10.12 2.99 -5.99
CA LEU A 207 -10.84 4.00 -5.22
C LEU A 207 -12.35 3.74 -5.18
N GLN A 208 -12.95 3.33 -6.29
CA GLN A 208 -14.37 2.96 -6.35
C GLN A 208 -14.66 1.68 -5.55
N GLY A 209 -13.81 0.66 -5.65
CA GLY A 209 -13.93 -0.58 -4.87
C GLY A 209 -13.85 -0.32 -3.37
N ARG A 210 -12.90 0.51 -2.93
CA ARG A 210 -12.76 0.93 -1.53
C ARG A 210 -13.99 1.69 -1.04
N GLU A 211 -14.50 2.63 -1.84
CA GLU A 211 -15.73 3.37 -1.53
C GLU A 211 -16.92 2.43 -1.36
N LYS A 212 -17.09 1.45 -2.25
CA LYS A 212 -18.14 0.44 -2.16
C LYS A 212 -18.06 -0.34 -0.84
N LEU A 213 -16.86 -0.80 -0.47
CA LEU A 213 -16.64 -1.51 0.80
C LEU A 213 -16.97 -0.63 2.01
N ILE A 214 -16.58 0.64 2.00
CA ILE A 214 -16.84 1.56 3.12
C ILE A 214 -18.34 1.88 3.22
N GLN A 215 -18.98 2.30 2.13
CA GLN A 215 -20.35 2.83 2.15
C GLN A 215 -21.41 1.73 2.17
N GLU A 216 -21.25 0.65 1.40
CA GLU A 216 -22.26 -0.40 1.29
C GLU A 216 -22.08 -1.49 2.36
N GLN A 217 -20.83 -1.79 2.75
CA GLN A 217 -20.52 -2.89 3.66
C GLN A 217 -20.12 -2.42 5.08
N GLY A 218 -19.95 -1.11 5.29
CA GLY A 218 -19.48 -0.57 6.57
C GLY A 218 -18.00 -0.87 6.83
N GLY A 219 -17.19 -0.87 5.77
CA GLY A 219 -15.77 -1.15 5.81
C GLY A 219 -14.97 -0.11 6.61
N LEU A 220 -14.00 -0.61 7.36
CA LEU A 220 -13.10 0.12 8.24
C LEU A 220 -11.67 -0.05 7.70
N ARG A 221 -11.14 1.00 7.06
CA ARG A 221 -9.75 1.02 6.60
C ARG A 221 -8.79 1.17 7.78
N ASN A 222 -7.71 0.39 7.79
CA ASN A 222 -6.69 0.46 8.83
C ASN A 222 -5.28 0.34 8.22
N LYS A 223 -4.31 1.01 8.84
CA LYS A 223 -2.88 0.85 8.54
C LYS A 223 -2.21 -0.04 9.58
N VAL A 224 -1.60 -1.12 9.11
CA VAL A 224 -0.85 -2.09 9.92
C VAL A 224 0.64 -1.96 9.59
N THR A 225 1.51 -1.80 10.60
CA THR A 225 2.96 -1.83 10.38
C THR A 225 3.55 -3.22 10.60
N THR A 226 4.63 -3.49 9.88
CA THR A 226 5.32 -4.78 9.85
C THR A 226 6.73 -4.65 10.42
N ARG A 227 7.35 -5.79 10.73
CA ARG A 227 8.70 -5.89 11.32
C ARG A 227 9.80 -5.19 10.54
N ASP A 228 9.66 -5.11 9.22
CA ASP A 228 10.63 -4.48 8.31
C ASP A 228 10.25 -3.02 7.96
N GLY A 229 9.31 -2.44 8.71
CA GLY A 229 8.91 -1.04 8.58
C GLY A 229 7.93 -0.75 7.44
N ASN A 230 7.39 -1.78 6.79
CA ASN A 230 6.34 -1.57 5.79
C ASN A 230 4.99 -1.25 6.43
N SER A 231 4.22 -0.38 5.78
CA SER A 231 2.83 -0.10 6.09
C SER A 231 1.93 -0.88 5.12
N ILE A 232 1.04 -1.70 5.65
CA ILE A 232 0.09 -2.52 4.92
C ILE A 232 -1.30 -1.87 5.02
N ASP A 233 -1.93 -1.65 3.87
CA ASP A 233 -3.30 -1.16 3.77
C ASP A 233 -4.27 -2.33 3.94
N THR A 234 -5.17 -2.19 4.90
CA THR A 234 -6.13 -3.23 5.28
C THR A 234 -7.54 -2.66 5.35
N MET A 235 -8.53 -3.52 5.09
CA MET A 235 -9.95 -3.19 5.16
C MET A 235 -10.68 -4.27 5.94
N LEU A 236 -11.25 -3.87 7.08
CA LEU A 236 -12.09 -4.72 7.91
C LEU A 236 -13.56 -4.45 7.62
N VAL A 237 -14.33 -5.50 7.36
CA VAL A 237 -15.79 -5.46 7.45
C VAL A 237 -16.19 -6.35 8.63
N ASP A 238 -16.50 -5.71 9.76
CA ASP A 238 -16.93 -6.41 10.97
C ASP A 238 -18.45 -6.64 10.96
N ARG A 239 -18.84 -7.90 11.09
CA ARG A 239 -20.23 -8.34 11.13
C ARG A 239 -20.60 -9.03 12.44
N ARG A 240 -19.72 -9.04 13.44
CA ARG A 240 -20.02 -9.54 14.78
C ARG A 240 -21.23 -8.80 15.35
N GLY A 241 -22.12 -9.54 16.02
CA GLY A 241 -23.31 -8.99 16.67
C GLY A 241 -24.44 -8.52 15.75
N LYS A 242 -24.28 -8.61 14.42
CA LYS A 242 -25.35 -8.24 13.46
C LYS A 242 -26.25 -9.45 13.20
N LYS A 243 -27.53 -9.38 13.59
CA LYS A 243 -28.51 -10.48 13.44
C LYS A 243 -28.65 -11.00 12.00
N GLN A 244 -28.43 -10.15 11.00
CA GLN A 244 -28.48 -10.50 9.58
C GLN A 244 -27.36 -11.46 9.15
N TYR A 245 -26.24 -11.50 9.89
CA TYR A 245 -25.02 -12.20 9.50
C TYR A 245 -24.66 -13.26 10.54
N PRO A 246 -25.25 -14.47 10.48
CA PRO A 246 -24.99 -15.53 11.46
C PRO A 246 -23.52 -15.95 11.50
N ASN A 247 -22.83 -15.88 10.36
CA ASN A 247 -21.41 -16.21 10.23
C ASN A 247 -20.46 -15.08 10.65
N GLY A 248 -20.99 -13.93 11.10
CA GLY A 248 -20.20 -12.74 11.41
C GLY A 248 -19.21 -12.92 12.57
N LYS A 249 -19.33 -13.99 13.38
CA LYS A 249 -18.35 -14.33 14.41
C LYS A 249 -17.00 -14.76 13.82
N THR A 250 -17.01 -15.43 12.67
CA THR A 250 -15.82 -15.94 12.01
C THR A 250 -15.25 -14.87 11.08
N LEU A 251 -13.93 -14.66 11.16
CA LEU A 251 -13.18 -13.73 10.31
C LEU A 251 -12.55 -14.49 9.15
N VAL A 252 -12.73 -14.00 7.93
CA VAL A 252 -11.99 -14.48 6.77
C VAL A 252 -10.88 -13.48 6.42
N VAL A 253 -9.63 -13.89 6.54
CA VAL A 253 -8.46 -13.10 6.12
C VAL A 253 -8.14 -13.43 4.66
N CYS A 254 -8.32 -12.46 3.77
CA CYS A 254 -8.16 -12.64 2.33
C CYS A 254 -6.73 -12.34 1.88
N CYS A 255 -6.02 -13.34 1.36
CA CYS A 255 -4.71 -13.21 0.72
C CYS A 255 -4.88 -13.24 -0.80
N GLU A 256 -4.72 -12.09 -1.44
CA GLU A 256 -4.97 -11.89 -2.86
C GLU A 256 -3.98 -12.62 -3.79
N GLY A 257 -4.31 -12.59 -5.09
CA GLY A 257 -3.41 -13.07 -6.15
C GLY A 257 -2.36 -12.02 -6.56
N ASN A 258 -1.51 -12.40 -7.52
CA ASN A 258 -0.38 -11.57 -7.97
C ASN A 258 -0.75 -10.28 -8.72
N ALA A 259 -2.01 -10.13 -9.10
CA ALA A 259 -2.61 -8.92 -9.66
C ALA A 259 -3.91 -8.55 -8.91
N GLY A 260 -4.16 -9.20 -7.77
CA GLY A 260 -5.35 -8.98 -6.96
C GLY A 260 -5.14 -7.81 -6.00
N PHE A 261 -6.22 -7.08 -5.75
CA PHE A 261 -6.28 -5.99 -4.79
C PHE A 261 -7.52 -6.19 -3.94
N TYR A 262 -7.41 -6.01 -2.62
CA TYR A 262 -8.54 -6.30 -1.73
C TYR A 262 -9.78 -5.46 -2.10
N GLU A 263 -9.57 -4.26 -2.66
CA GLU A 263 -10.64 -3.33 -3.02
C GLU A 263 -11.64 -3.91 -4.02
N VAL A 264 -11.18 -4.81 -4.89
CA VAL A 264 -11.97 -5.36 -6.01
C VAL A 264 -11.80 -6.87 -6.19
N GLY A 265 -11.18 -7.54 -5.22
CA GLY A 265 -10.79 -8.93 -5.32
C GLY A 265 -11.67 -9.89 -4.52
N ILE A 266 -11.01 -10.85 -3.88
CA ILE A 266 -11.64 -12.04 -3.29
C ILE A 266 -12.39 -11.75 -1.98
N MET A 267 -12.36 -10.52 -1.46
CA MET A 267 -13.19 -10.11 -0.32
C MET A 267 -14.69 -10.28 -0.58
N SER A 268 -15.14 -10.14 -1.82
CA SER A 268 -16.55 -10.22 -2.20
C SER A 268 -17.19 -11.57 -1.82
N THR A 269 -16.51 -12.69 -2.08
CA THR A 269 -17.02 -14.04 -1.82
C THR A 269 -17.35 -14.31 -0.34
N PRO A 270 -16.43 -14.12 0.63
CA PRO A 270 -16.76 -14.31 2.04
C PRO A 270 -17.74 -13.25 2.58
N LEU A 271 -17.77 -12.04 2.00
CA LEU A 271 -18.78 -11.05 2.31
C LEU A 271 -20.18 -11.49 1.84
N GLU A 272 -20.32 -12.12 0.68
CA GLU A 272 -21.61 -12.67 0.25
C GLU A 272 -22.03 -13.86 1.13
N ALA A 273 -21.07 -14.65 1.61
CA ALA A 273 -21.30 -15.77 2.52
C ALA A 273 -21.57 -15.36 3.99
N GLY A 274 -21.64 -14.06 4.29
CA GLY A 274 -22.07 -13.56 5.60
C GLY A 274 -20.96 -13.48 6.67
N PHE A 275 -19.69 -13.72 6.33
CA PHE A 275 -18.56 -13.66 7.27
C PHE A 275 -18.12 -12.22 7.57
N SER A 276 -17.43 -12.02 8.69
CA SER A 276 -16.55 -10.86 8.85
C SER A 276 -15.33 -11.06 7.96
N VAL A 277 -14.80 -10.00 7.35
CA VAL A 277 -13.73 -10.12 6.35
C VAL A 277 -12.65 -9.08 6.60
N LEU A 278 -11.39 -9.51 6.57
CA LEU A 278 -10.21 -8.66 6.59
C LEU A 278 -9.45 -8.83 5.26
N GLY A 279 -9.52 -7.82 4.41
CA GLY A 279 -8.71 -7.74 3.20
C GLY A 279 -7.46 -6.91 3.44
N TRP A 280 -6.41 -7.21 2.70
CA TRP A 280 -5.15 -6.47 2.76
C TRP A 280 -4.42 -6.53 1.42
N ASN A 281 -3.60 -5.53 1.15
CA ASN A 281 -2.79 -5.47 -0.08
C ASN A 281 -1.36 -5.93 0.19
N HIS A 282 -0.82 -6.78 -0.68
CA HIS A 282 0.57 -7.23 -0.67
C HIS A 282 1.56 -6.05 -0.56
N PRO A 283 2.75 -6.23 0.05
CA PRO A 283 3.85 -5.28 -0.03
C PRO A 283 4.08 -4.72 -1.45
N GLY A 284 3.97 -3.41 -1.58
CA GLY A 284 4.12 -2.69 -2.85
C GLY A 284 2.89 -2.69 -3.76
N PHE A 285 1.72 -3.15 -3.29
CA PHE A 285 0.45 -3.08 -4.01
C PHE A 285 -0.38 -1.89 -3.53
N ALA A 286 -0.90 -1.12 -4.48
CA ALA A 286 -1.74 0.05 -4.26
C ALA A 286 -1.14 0.99 -3.20
N SER A 287 -1.77 1.05 -2.03
CA SER A 287 -1.33 1.91 -0.92
C SER A 287 -0.30 1.25 0.01
N SER A 288 -0.14 -0.08 -0.03
CA SER A 288 0.86 -0.79 0.79
C SER A 288 2.28 -0.47 0.33
N THR A 289 3.18 -0.21 1.28
CA THR A 289 4.60 0.04 0.99
C THR A 289 5.39 -1.25 0.81
N GLY A 290 6.65 -1.13 0.42
CA GLY A 290 7.56 -2.27 0.28
C GLY A 290 7.52 -2.90 -1.09
N THR A 291 7.88 -4.18 -1.15
CA THR A 291 7.96 -4.98 -2.37
C THR A 291 7.63 -6.43 -2.06
N PRO A 292 7.01 -7.19 -2.99
CA PRO A 292 6.48 -8.53 -2.72
C PRO A 292 7.59 -9.58 -2.73
N TYR A 293 8.62 -9.39 -1.91
CA TYR A 293 9.61 -10.40 -1.62
C TYR A 293 9.02 -11.42 -0.63
N PRO A 294 9.42 -12.70 -0.73
CA PRO A 294 8.93 -13.74 0.17
C PRO A 294 9.01 -13.39 1.66
N SER A 295 10.07 -12.68 2.09
CA SER A 295 10.22 -12.24 3.48
C SER A 295 9.26 -11.11 3.86
N GLN A 296 9.01 -10.16 2.96
CA GLN A 296 8.07 -9.06 3.21
C GLN A 296 6.62 -9.55 3.19
N GLU A 297 6.30 -10.51 2.32
CA GLU A 297 5.00 -11.19 2.31
C GLU A 297 4.71 -11.90 3.64
N GLN A 298 5.70 -12.64 4.16
CA GLN A 298 5.59 -13.31 5.46
C GLN A 298 5.41 -12.29 6.59
N ASN A 299 6.22 -11.22 6.61
CA ASN A 299 6.09 -10.16 7.61
C ASN A 299 4.74 -9.44 7.53
N ALA A 300 4.21 -9.24 6.31
CA ALA A 300 2.92 -8.60 6.10
C ALA A 300 1.77 -9.45 6.63
N VAL A 301 1.69 -10.73 6.25
CA VAL A 301 0.62 -11.60 6.74
C VAL A 301 0.75 -11.86 8.24
N ASP A 302 1.97 -11.93 8.76
CA ASP A 302 2.23 -12.04 10.20
C ASP A 302 1.63 -10.84 10.97
N ALA A 303 1.86 -9.62 10.48
CA ALA A 303 1.29 -8.41 11.08
C ALA A 303 -0.23 -8.34 10.92
N VAL A 304 -0.78 -8.80 9.79
CA VAL A 304 -2.23 -8.86 9.54
C VAL A 304 -2.92 -9.85 10.48
N MET A 305 -2.34 -11.04 10.69
CA MET A 305 -2.85 -12.03 11.64
C MET A 305 -2.79 -11.51 13.08
N GLN A 306 -1.67 -10.87 13.46
CA GLN A 306 -1.54 -10.23 14.77
C GLN A 306 -2.53 -9.10 14.97
N PHE A 307 -2.79 -8.30 13.93
CA PHE A 307 -3.82 -7.27 13.97
C PHE A 307 -5.21 -7.90 14.14
N ALA A 308 -5.52 -8.99 13.44
CA ALA A 308 -6.79 -9.70 13.61
C ALA A 308 -7.00 -10.24 15.04
N ILE A 309 -5.96 -10.82 15.62
CA ILE A 309 -6.04 -11.45 16.94
C ILE A 309 -6.02 -10.40 18.06
N HIS A 310 -4.98 -9.56 18.08
CA HIS A 310 -4.73 -8.65 19.19
C HIS A 310 -5.37 -7.27 19.00
N GLY A 311 -5.40 -6.78 17.75
CA GLY A 311 -5.99 -5.48 17.44
C GLY A 311 -7.52 -5.52 17.33
N LEU A 312 -8.07 -6.57 16.72
CA LEU A 312 -9.50 -6.72 16.47
C LEU A 312 -10.22 -7.68 17.42
N GLY A 313 -9.46 -8.49 18.18
CA GLY A 313 -10.00 -9.40 19.19
C GLY A 313 -10.69 -10.64 18.62
N PHE A 314 -10.35 -11.08 17.40
CA PHE A 314 -10.79 -12.38 16.92
C PHE A 314 -9.95 -13.48 17.56
N ARG A 315 -10.58 -14.61 17.90
CA ARG A 315 -9.84 -15.78 18.39
C ARG A 315 -9.25 -16.51 17.19
N GLU A 316 -8.08 -17.10 17.36
CA GLU A 316 -7.38 -17.80 16.28
C GLU A 316 -8.29 -18.88 15.65
N GLU A 317 -9.01 -19.66 16.49
CA GLU A 317 -9.96 -20.68 16.04
C GLU A 317 -11.20 -20.16 15.30
N ASP A 318 -11.45 -18.85 15.35
CA ASP A 318 -12.53 -18.18 14.60
C ASP A 318 -11.99 -17.49 13.32
N ILE A 319 -10.75 -17.76 12.90
CA ILE A 319 -10.13 -17.15 11.70
C ILE A 319 -9.96 -18.21 10.60
N ILE A 320 -10.46 -17.89 9.40
CA ILE A 320 -10.21 -18.64 8.17
C ILE A 320 -9.27 -17.84 7.29
N ILE A 321 -8.21 -18.48 6.77
CA ILE A 321 -7.28 -17.85 5.83
C ILE A 321 -7.67 -18.25 4.41
N TYR A 322 -8.10 -17.29 3.61
CA TYR A 322 -8.54 -17.51 2.24
C TYR A 322 -7.51 -17.01 1.24
N GLY A 323 -6.79 -17.93 0.61
CA GLY A 323 -5.73 -17.63 -0.36
C GLY A 323 -6.16 -17.81 -1.81
N TRP A 324 -5.90 -16.82 -2.65
CA TRP A 324 -6.16 -16.89 -4.08
C TRP A 324 -4.86 -16.97 -4.89
N SER A 325 -4.73 -18.00 -5.72
CA SER A 325 -3.56 -18.16 -6.61
C SER A 325 -2.24 -18.09 -5.82
N ILE A 326 -1.32 -17.17 -6.16
CA ILE A 326 -0.06 -16.97 -5.42
C ILE A 326 -0.30 -16.60 -3.94
N GLY A 327 -1.45 -16.03 -3.59
CA GLY A 327 -1.87 -15.79 -2.21
C GLY A 327 -1.87 -17.05 -1.37
N GLY A 328 -1.98 -18.24 -1.99
CA GLY A 328 -1.79 -19.53 -1.33
C GLY A 328 -0.43 -19.70 -0.66
N TYR A 329 0.66 -19.12 -1.19
CA TYR A 329 1.95 -19.10 -0.50
C TYR A 329 1.85 -18.37 0.85
N THR A 330 1.26 -17.18 0.83
CA THR A 330 1.11 -16.34 2.02
C THR A 330 0.14 -16.97 3.02
N SER A 331 -0.98 -17.54 2.53
CA SER A 331 -1.97 -18.21 3.36
C SER A 331 -1.45 -19.47 4.03
N THR A 332 -0.71 -20.32 3.31
CA THR A 332 -0.15 -21.55 3.87
C THR A 332 0.94 -21.26 4.90
N TRP A 333 1.76 -20.22 4.67
CA TRP A 333 2.73 -19.79 5.68
C TRP A 333 2.04 -19.29 6.95
N ALA A 334 0.95 -18.53 6.82
CA ALA A 334 0.18 -18.07 7.97
C ALA A 334 -0.49 -19.26 8.70
N ALA A 335 -1.13 -20.19 7.98
CA ALA A 335 -1.74 -21.38 8.59
C ALA A 335 -0.72 -22.26 9.34
N MET A 336 0.53 -22.33 8.88
CA MET A 336 1.61 -23.03 9.60
C MET A 336 1.99 -22.34 10.92
N ASN A 337 1.89 -21.01 10.98
CA ASN A 337 2.30 -20.22 12.14
C ASN A 337 1.18 -19.94 13.14
N TYR A 338 -0.07 -19.97 12.66
CA TYR A 338 -1.33 -19.79 13.40
C TYR A 338 -2.23 -21.02 13.17
N PRO A 339 -1.95 -22.15 13.85
CA PRO A 339 -2.57 -23.45 13.58
C PRO A 339 -3.91 -23.72 14.29
N GLN A 340 -4.35 -22.88 15.23
CA GLN A 340 -5.66 -23.05 15.88
C GLN A 340 -6.79 -22.59 14.96
#